data_AF-A0A0G3FEH5-F1
#
_entry.id   AF-A0A0G3FEH5-F1
#
_cell.length_a   1.000
_cell.length_b   1.000
_cell.length_c   1.000
_cell.angle_alpha   90.00
_cell.angle_beta   90.00
_cell.angle_gamma   90.00
#
_symmetry.space_group_name_H-M   'P 1'
#
loop_
_entity.id
_entity.type
_entity.pdbx_description
1 polymer ?
#
loop_
_entity_poly.entity_id
_entity_poly.type
_entity_poly.pdbx_seq_one_letter_code
_entity_poly.pdbx_strand_id
1 'polypeptide(L)'
;MKKTTMLTAALLGCALQASARPYEKGPYTVTRLEEDVYNIVDANRQNPAGMHNNKTGEVTGMNNSSDMYLVLGTEKALLIDLSNNIDWYEDPAGRLQEIVYDLARSRQLVITLTHRHGDHLGMLPAFRDDSLVRFWVPENDFSGSELFPDQRTVFFKEKESLDLGGGVIVDSFSLPGHTPGSTLFFLRGRHLVFTGDALGSGNGLWLLNEESFGQLSASFGSLMKHILDPSNGISHARLVLYTGHSWQKGTSGPLGSNYLEDMQVLIGQIGSGTALTEPYQTFLPFLNANFRYQSATITWNREAAERFVEEKRFPPERDFTGQGPTHRGNNFELIKLLDSHNFTLDDSPVGDMEYYLYDPVAHGADPGKKYPLIVMLHGASNGMEGVMCAAYTDFVVYAGEEYQQKIGGAYILFPKANEYVQMEGDNQVILGTWMTRDATQEGSVYTSVLAALLEDVISAHNIDEERVVIGGTSAGGYMAWRFLAARPDLVKGAFLIAPADNPSEEELKTYEKHGIHIWVIHGKKDEICPFGVFTGPVRNMLEATKNVRVSALETVRYGDKGIVRLNVRGTEMGQHLPLFCVGSDMIYDDGTPYDPRYPEGFTGWLNMVFGND
;
A
#
# COMPACT_ATOMS: atom_id res chain seq x y z
N MET A 1 -20.21 -51.44 -5.10
CA MET A 1 -21.28 -51.07 -4.14
C MET A 1 -20.66 -50.48 -2.88
N LYS A 2 -20.96 -49.19 -2.65
CA LYS A 2 -20.93 -48.39 -1.41
C LYS A 2 -20.09 -48.88 -0.21
N LYS A 3 -19.08 -48.09 0.17
CA LYS A 3 -18.70 -47.89 1.58
C LYS A 3 -19.03 -46.45 1.96
N THR A 4 -19.92 -46.33 2.92
CA THR A 4 -20.45 -45.09 3.49
C THR A 4 -19.44 -44.53 4.50
N THR A 5 -19.00 -43.29 4.28
CA THR A 5 -18.18 -42.52 5.23
C THR A 5 -19.09 -41.99 6.34
N MET A 6 -18.82 -42.38 7.58
CA MET A 6 -19.41 -41.77 8.78
C MET A 6 -18.78 -40.39 9.00
N LEU A 7 -19.59 -39.33 8.89
CA LEU A 7 -19.26 -38.01 9.39
C LEU A 7 -19.51 -37.99 10.89
N THR A 8 -18.46 -37.93 11.71
CA THR A 8 -18.56 -37.61 13.14
C THR A 8 -18.73 -36.10 13.27
N ALA A 9 -19.97 -35.66 13.52
CA ALA A 9 -20.27 -34.31 13.96
C ALA A 9 -19.73 -34.10 15.38
N ALA A 10 -18.65 -33.33 15.51
CA ALA A 10 -18.22 -32.78 16.79
C ALA A 10 -19.18 -31.65 17.18
N LEU A 11 -20.22 -31.99 17.95
CA LEU A 11 -21.02 -31.05 18.73
C LEU A 11 -20.11 -30.46 19.82
N LEU A 12 -19.46 -29.33 19.53
CA LEU A 12 -18.93 -28.46 20.58
C LEU A 12 -20.10 -27.64 21.14
N GLY A 13 -20.35 -27.80 22.43
CA GLY A 13 -21.47 -27.20 23.13
C GLY A 13 -21.46 -25.66 23.04
N CYS A 14 -22.39 -25.13 22.26
CA CYS A 14 -22.87 -23.77 22.40
C CYS A 14 -23.80 -23.74 23.62
N ALA A 15 -23.25 -23.48 24.80
CA ALA A 15 -24.07 -23.07 25.92
C ALA A 15 -24.61 -21.67 25.57
N LEU A 16 -25.87 -21.60 25.13
CA LEU A 16 -26.62 -20.35 25.08
C LEU A 16 -26.73 -19.80 26.51
N GLN A 17 -25.79 -18.95 26.91
CA GLN A 17 -26.05 -17.99 27.97
C GLN A 17 -27.12 -17.04 27.43
N ALA A 18 -28.32 -17.08 28.03
CA ALA A 18 -29.35 -16.10 27.73
C ALA A 18 -28.81 -14.71 28.10
N SER A 19 -28.42 -13.92 27.09
CA SER A 19 -28.11 -12.52 27.30
C SER A 19 -29.36 -11.85 27.87
N ALA A 20 -29.19 -11.10 28.96
CA ALA A 20 -30.27 -10.28 29.47
C ALA A 20 -30.70 -9.32 28.34
N ARG A 21 -32.01 -9.24 28.07
CA ARG A 21 -32.51 -8.32 27.04
C ARG A 21 -32.09 -6.88 27.40
N PRO A 22 -31.64 -6.07 26.42
CA PRO A 22 -31.38 -4.66 26.65
C PRO A 22 -32.58 -3.97 27.31
N TYR A 23 -32.32 -3.02 28.19
CA TYR A 23 -33.36 -2.20 28.81
C TYR A 23 -33.03 -0.71 28.71
N GLU A 24 -34.07 0.12 28.63
CA GLU A 24 -33.95 1.58 28.59
C GLU A 24 -34.16 2.14 30.00
N LYS A 25 -33.30 3.08 30.43
CA LYS A 25 -33.49 3.88 31.65
C LYS A 25 -33.06 5.32 31.37
N GLY A 26 -34.03 6.22 31.32
CA GLY A 26 -33.79 7.60 30.91
C GLY A 26 -33.33 7.69 29.45
N PRO A 27 -32.27 8.47 29.14
CA PRO A 27 -31.74 8.58 27.79
C PRO A 27 -30.87 7.39 27.38
N TYR A 28 -30.65 6.42 28.27
CA TYR A 28 -29.70 5.34 28.07
C TYR A 28 -30.35 4.00 27.74
N THR A 29 -29.69 3.22 26.89
CA THR A 29 -29.92 1.79 26.72
C THR A 29 -28.78 1.01 27.35
N VAL A 30 -29.11 0.04 28.20
CA VAL A 30 -28.14 -0.80 28.91
C VAL A 30 -28.22 -2.21 28.38
N THR A 31 -27.08 -2.75 27.97
CA THR A 31 -26.94 -4.11 27.45
C THR A 31 -25.87 -4.87 28.24
N ARG A 32 -26.21 -6.06 28.74
CA ARG A 32 -25.19 -6.96 29.31
C ARG A 32 -24.46 -7.65 28.16
N LEU A 33 -23.17 -7.38 28.03
CA LEU A 33 -22.33 -7.95 26.99
C LEU A 33 -21.91 -9.37 27.36
N GLU A 34 -21.40 -9.54 28.58
CA GLU A 34 -21.02 -10.84 29.14
C GLU A 34 -21.25 -10.84 30.66
N GLU A 35 -20.80 -11.89 31.35
CA GLU A 35 -20.76 -11.86 32.81
C GLU A 35 -19.93 -10.66 33.30
N ASP A 36 -20.55 -9.83 34.15
CA ASP A 36 -19.94 -8.65 34.78
C ASP A 36 -19.41 -7.56 33.83
N VAL A 37 -19.85 -7.56 32.57
CA VAL A 37 -19.52 -6.51 31.59
C VAL A 37 -20.80 -5.97 30.95
N TYR A 38 -20.97 -4.66 31.02
CA TYR A 38 -22.14 -3.96 30.52
C TYR A 38 -21.73 -2.85 29.56
N ASN A 39 -22.55 -2.62 28.55
CA ASN A 39 -22.51 -1.46 27.68
C ASN A 39 -23.69 -0.56 28.00
N ILE A 40 -23.43 0.74 28.08
CA ILE A 40 -24.41 1.78 28.34
C ILE A 40 -24.26 2.80 27.21
N VAL A 41 -25.30 2.96 26.40
CA VAL A 41 -25.30 3.87 25.24
C VAL A 41 -26.27 5.01 25.51
N ASP A 42 -25.89 6.24 25.18
CA ASP A 42 -26.74 7.45 25.22
C ASP A 42 -27.77 7.52 24.07
N ALA A 43 -28.45 6.40 23.85
CA ALA A 43 -29.55 6.27 22.92
C ALA A 43 -30.68 5.48 23.56
N ASN A 44 -31.91 5.80 23.17
CA ASN A 44 -33.12 5.09 23.58
C ASN A 44 -34.16 5.13 22.44
N ARG A 45 -35.40 4.71 22.70
CA ARG A 45 -36.44 4.77 21.66
C ARG A 45 -36.82 6.20 21.23
N GLN A 46 -36.67 7.19 22.11
CA GLN A 46 -36.98 8.59 21.81
C GLN A 46 -35.91 9.24 20.94
N ASN A 47 -34.64 8.88 21.14
CA ASN A 47 -33.50 9.36 20.38
C ASN A 47 -32.60 8.16 19.97
N PRO A 48 -33.01 7.37 18.96
CA PRO A 48 -32.27 6.16 18.59
C PRO A 48 -30.90 6.49 18.00
N ALA A 49 -29.93 5.60 18.18
CA ALA A 49 -28.59 5.79 17.65
C ALA A 49 -28.57 5.88 16.11
N GLY A 50 -27.69 6.73 15.58
CA GLY A 50 -27.45 6.92 14.16
C GLY A 50 -28.38 7.92 13.47
N MET A 51 -28.45 7.82 12.14
CA MET A 51 -29.19 8.73 11.27
C MET A 51 -30.70 8.52 11.40
N HIS A 52 -31.45 9.61 11.52
CA HIS A 52 -32.92 9.59 11.53
C HIS A 52 -33.44 10.04 10.19
N ASN A 53 -34.31 9.23 9.60
CA ASN A 53 -34.91 9.53 8.30
C ASN A 53 -36.42 9.69 8.43
N ASN A 54 -36.98 10.63 7.68
CA ASN A 54 -38.43 10.73 7.52
C ASN A 54 -38.97 9.61 6.60
N LYS A 55 -40.29 9.60 6.37
CA LYS A 55 -40.96 8.59 5.52
C LYS A 55 -40.53 8.63 4.05
N THR A 56 -39.93 9.72 3.58
CA THR A 56 -39.42 9.86 2.21
C THR A 56 -37.94 9.48 2.11
N GLY A 57 -37.30 9.12 3.22
CA GLY A 57 -35.89 8.72 3.28
C GLY A 57 -34.92 9.89 3.47
N GLU A 58 -35.41 11.12 3.68
CA GLU A 58 -34.56 12.28 3.93
C GLU A 58 -34.10 12.29 5.39
N VAL A 59 -32.83 12.63 5.59
CA VAL A 59 -32.22 12.77 6.91
C VAL A 59 -32.83 13.98 7.63
N THR A 60 -33.46 13.73 8.79
CA THR A 60 -34.06 14.76 9.65
C THR A 60 -33.25 15.04 10.92
N GLY A 61 -32.28 14.20 11.23
CA GLY A 61 -31.46 14.32 12.42
C GLY A 61 -30.46 13.17 12.54
N MET A 62 -29.63 13.22 13.56
CA MET A 62 -28.68 12.16 13.89
C MET A 62 -28.45 12.14 15.39
N ASN A 63 -28.43 10.96 15.99
CA ASN A 63 -27.83 10.76 17.31
C ASN A 63 -26.45 10.08 17.11
N ASN A 64 -25.36 10.84 17.22
CA ASN A 64 -24.01 10.25 17.24
C ASN A 64 -23.75 9.65 18.63
N SER A 65 -24.45 8.56 18.93
CA SER A 65 -24.43 7.97 20.26
C SER A 65 -23.03 7.47 20.61
N SER A 66 -22.63 7.67 21.86
CA SER A 66 -21.36 7.25 22.42
C SER A 66 -21.56 6.17 23.48
N ASP A 67 -20.70 5.16 23.44
CA ASP A 67 -20.72 3.97 24.25
C ASP A 67 -19.87 4.14 25.50
N MET A 68 -20.43 3.76 26.63
CA MET A 68 -19.71 3.59 27.90
C MET A 68 -19.70 2.11 28.26
N TYR A 69 -18.66 1.67 28.96
CA TYR A 69 -18.52 0.27 29.37
C TYR A 69 -18.29 0.15 30.86
N LEU A 70 -19.08 -0.67 31.53
CA LEU A 70 -18.97 -0.93 32.96
C LEU A 70 -18.48 -2.37 33.20
N VAL A 71 -17.32 -2.51 33.82
CA VAL A 71 -16.69 -3.79 34.18
C VAL A 71 -16.72 -3.96 35.69
N LEU A 72 -17.24 -5.08 36.18
CA LEU A 72 -17.35 -5.36 37.61
C LEU A 72 -16.31 -6.40 38.04
N GLY A 73 -15.49 -6.07 39.04
CA GLY A 73 -14.73 -7.04 39.82
C GLY A 73 -15.44 -7.36 41.14
N THR A 74 -14.77 -7.95 42.12
CA THR A 74 -15.38 -8.17 43.46
C THR A 74 -15.28 -6.95 44.37
N GLU A 75 -14.34 -6.04 44.11
CA GLU A 75 -14.04 -4.88 44.97
C GLU A 75 -14.37 -3.55 44.29
N LYS A 76 -14.08 -3.45 42.98
CA LYS A 76 -14.23 -2.22 42.19
C LYS A 76 -15.14 -2.44 40.99
N ALA A 77 -15.76 -1.36 40.54
CA ALA A 77 -16.44 -1.27 39.26
C ALA A 77 -15.73 -0.20 38.43
N LEU A 78 -15.29 -0.54 37.22
CA LEU A 78 -14.64 0.38 36.30
C LEU A 78 -15.63 0.81 35.24
N LEU A 79 -15.92 2.11 35.18
CA LEU A 79 -16.63 2.74 34.07
C LEU A 79 -15.60 3.34 33.10
N ILE A 80 -15.67 2.95 31.84
CA ILE A 80 -14.81 3.40 30.76
C ILE A 80 -15.62 4.32 29.87
N ASP A 81 -15.14 5.56 29.69
CA ASP A 81 -15.77 6.67 28.98
C ASP A 81 -17.08 7.18 29.60
N LEU A 82 -17.52 8.38 29.18
CA LEU A 82 -18.66 9.11 29.75
C LEU A 82 -19.60 9.74 28.72
N SER A 83 -19.75 9.14 27.54
CA SER A 83 -20.74 9.51 26.50
C SER A 83 -20.79 11.01 26.11
N ASN A 84 -21.78 11.38 25.28
CA ASN A 84 -22.00 12.77 24.90
C ASN A 84 -22.58 13.61 26.05
N ASN A 85 -22.52 14.94 25.90
CA ASN A 85 -23.37 15.82 26.69
C ASN A 85 -24.81 15.68 26.18
N ILE A 86 -25.75 15.37 27.07
CA ILE A 86 -27.14 15.10 26.76
C ILE A 86 -27.98 16.31 27.19
N ASP A 87 -28.54 17.02 26.23
CA ASP A 87 -29.41 18.19 26.46
C ASP A 87 -30.87 17.94 26.08
N TRP A 88 -31.15 16.83 25.40
CA TRP A 88 -32.47 16.41 24.92
C TRP A 88 -33.30 15.62 25.96
N TYR A 89 -32.74 15.36 27.15
CA TYR A 89 -33.41 14.65 28.22
C TYR A 89 -33.28 15.40 29.55
N GLU A 90 -34.29 15.31 30.42
CA GLU A 90 -34.28 15.93 31.74
C GLU A 90 -33.46 15.08 32.73
N ASP A 91 -32.46 15.69 33.38
CA ASP A 91 -31.56 15.05 34.34
C ASP A 91 -30.90 13.74 33.84
N PRO A 92 -30.14 13.79 32.72
CA PRO A 92 -29.42 12.63 32.22
C PRO A 92 -28.36 12.15 33.22
N ALA A 93 -27.69 13.08 33.90
CA ALA A 93 -26.66 12.80 34.90
C ALA A 93 -27.19 11.94 36.06
N GLY A 94 -28.34 12.31 36.65
CA GLY A 94 -28.97 11.52 37.71
C GLY A 94 -29.37 10.12 37.22
N ARG A 95 -29.89 9.99 35.99
CA ARG A 95 -30.22 8.67 35.42
C ARG A 95 -29.00 7.80 35.21
N LEU A 96 -27.88 8.37 34.76
CA LEU A 96 -26.63 7.65 34.61
C LEU A 96 -26.08 7.18 35.97
N GLN A 97 -26.09 8.06 36.98
CA GLN A 97 -25.70 7.69 38.34
C GLN A 97 -26.54 6.52 38.86
N GLU A 98 -27.87 6.58 38.72
CA GLU A 98 -28.74 5.49 39.14
C GLU A 98 -28.38 4.16 38.46
N ILE A 99 -28.18 4.16 37.13
CA ILE A 99 -27.77 2.95 36.38
C ILE A 99 -26.45 2.40 36.92
N VAL A 100 -25.44 3.26 37.03
CA VAL A 100 -24.08 2.84 37.39
C VAL A 100 -24.04 2.33 38.82
N TYR A 101 -24.67 3.02 39.79
CA TYR A 101 -24.72 2.56 41.18
C TYR A 101 -25.58 1.30 41.36
N ASP A 102 -26.68 1.16 40.62
CA ASP A 102 -27.51 -0.05 40.63
C ASP A 102 -26.69 -1.27 40.17
N LEU A 103 -25.83 -1.12 39.16
CA LEU A 103 -24.98 -2.19 38.64
C LEU A 103 -23.74 -2.42 39.50
N ALA A 104 -23.05 -1.35 39.92
CA ALA A 104 -21.83 -1.42 40.72
C ALA A 104 -22.09 -1.98 42.13
N ARG A 105 -23.29 -1.78 42.68
CA ARG A 105 -23.66 -2.16 44.05
C ARG A 105 -22.73 -1.48 45.06
N SER A 106 -22.13 -2.24 45.99
CA SER A 106 -21.25 -1.74 47.04
C SER A 106 -19.79 -1.58 46.62
N ARG A 107 -19.46 -1.80 45.35
CA ARG A 107 -18.08 -1.72 44.84
C ARG A 107 -17.61 -0.28 44.78
N GLN A 108 -16.30 -0.05 44.92
CA GLN A 108 -15.73 1.27 44.66
C GLN A 108 -15.82 1.58 43.16
N LEU A 109 -16.49 2.68 42.81
CA LEU A 109 -16.58 3.15 41.44
C LEU A 109 -15.28 3.87 41.04
N VAL A 110 -14.66 3.38 39.97
CA VAL A 110 -13.50 3.97 39.32
C VAL A 110 -13.90 4.36 37.90
N ILE A 111 -13.51 5.55 37.45
CA ILE A 111 -13.77 6.01 36.09
C ILE A 111 -12.44 6.18 35.35
N THR A 112 -12.40 5.70 34.11
CA THR A 112 -11.29 5.93 33.17
C THR A 112 -11.83 6.41 31.83
N LEU A 113 -10.94 6.95 30.99
CA LEU A 113 -11.27 7.49 29.68
C LEU A 113 -10.28 6.98 28.64
N THR A 114 -10.77 6.72 27.45
CA THR A 114 -9.96 6.28 26.31
C THR A 114 -9.18 7.43 25.69
N HIS A 115 -9.79 8.62 25.59
CA HIS A 115 -9.15 9.81 25.02
C HIS A 115 -9.91 11.10 25.36
N ARG A 116 -9.33 12.26 25.02
CA ARG A 116 -9.88 13.59 25.36
C ARG A 116 -10.76 14.20 24.26
N HIS A 117 -11.92 13.62 23.99
CA HIS A 117 -12.98 14.29 23.20
C HIS A 117 -14.29 14.42 23.99
N GLY A 118 -15.11 15.40 23.58
CA GLY A 118 -16.31 15.82 24.31
C GLY A 118 -17.41 14.76 24.35
N ASP A 119 -17.48 13.93 23.32
CA ASP A 119 -18.34 12.75 23.17
C ASP A 119 -17.90 11.55 24.03
N HIS A 120 -16.78 11.65 24.74
CA HIS A 120 -16.34 10.69 25.76
C HIS A 120 -16.28 11.29 27.17
N LEU A 121 -16.58 12.58 27.30
CA LEU A 121 -16.45 13.37 28.53
C LEU A 121 -17.77 14.04 28.95
N GLY A 122 -18.81 13.94 28.12
CA GLY A 122 -20.01 14.77 28.25
C GLY A 122 -20.75 14.57 29.56
N MET A 123 -20.77 13.35 30.09
CA MET A 123 -21.36 13.03 31.40
C MET A 123 -20.37 13.08 32.57
N LEU A 124 -19.18 13.67 32.41
CA LEU A 124 -18.28 13.95 33.54
C LEU A 124 -18.96 14.71 34.70
N PRO A 125 -19.86 15.69 34.46
CA PRO A 125 -20.59 16.35 35.56
C PRO A 125 -21.39 15.39 36.44
N ALA A 126 -21.79 14.21 35.95
CA ALA A 126 -22.51 13.22 36.75
C ALA A 126 -21.65 12.61 37.86
N PHE A 127 -20.31 12.66 37.77
CA PHE A 127 -19.43 11.97 38.72
C PHE A 127 -18.30 12.85 39.27
N ARG A 128 -18.03 14.00 38.62
CA ARG A 128 -16.92 14.88 38.98
C ARG A 128 -16.88 15.21 40.46
N ASP A 129 -18.02 15.59 41.04
CA ASP A 129 -18.11 16.04 42.43
C ASP A 129 -18.57 14.96 43.41
N ASP A 130 -18.80 13.73 42.92
CA ASP A 130 -19.17 12.60 43.77
C ASP A 130 -17.94 12.10 44.56
N SER A 131 -17.98 12.26 45.88
CA SER A 131 -16.88 11.88 46.79
C SER A 131 -16.55 10.38 46.81
N LEU A 132 -17.46 9.52 46.35
CA LEU A 132 -17.27 8.07 46.32
C LEU A 132 -16.51 7.60 45.08
N VAL A 133 -16.40 8.44 44.06
CA VAL A 133 -15.78 8.13 42.78
C VAL A 133 -14.28 8.38 42.80
N ARG A 134 -13.52 7.46 42.21
CA ARG A 134 -12.09 7.62 41.91
C ARG A 134 -11.87 7.69 40.40
N PHE A 135 -10.82 8.37 39.97
CA PHE A 135 -10.44 8.50 38.58
C PHE A 135 -9.08 7.83 38.33
N TRP A 136 -8.99 7.02 37.29
CA TRP A 136 -7.76 6.40 36.80
C TRP A 136 -7.60 6.82 35.34
N VAL A 137 -6.75 7.81 35.07
CA VAL A 137 -6.79 8.59 33.82
C VAL A 137 -5.45 8.51 33.07
N PRO A 138 -5.43 8.27 31.75
CA PRO A 138 -4.20 8.29 30.96
C PRO A 138 -3.51 9.66 31.03
N GLU A 139 -2.23 9.69 31.40
CA GLU A 139 -1.48 10.95 31.54
C GLU A 139 -1.31 11.65 30.18
N ASN A 140 -1.06 10.92 29.09
CA ASN A 140 -0.71 11.51 27.79
C ASN A 140 -1.80 12.43 27.21
N ASP A 141 -3.09 12.15 27.46
CA ASP A 141 -4.20 12.97 26.95
C ASP A 141 -4.72 13.99 27.97
N PHE A 142 -4.41 13.79 29.25
CA PHE A 142 -5.04 14.53 30.36
C PHE A 142 -4.05 15.16 31.35
N SER A 143 -2.75 15.10 31.11
CA SER A 143 -1.75 15.74 31.98
C SER A 143 -2.03 17.24 32.15
N GLY A 144 -1.98 17.71 33.39
CA GLY A 144 -2.28 19.11 33.73
C GLY A 144 -3.75 19.51 33.59
N SER A 145 -4.67 18.56 33.39
CA SER A 145 -6.09 18.84 33.28
C SER A 145 -6.75 19.13 34.63
N GLU A 146 -7.47 20.25 34.72
CA GLU A 146 -8.33 20.60 35.86
C GLU A 146 -9.73 19.95 35.77
N LEU A 147 -9.94 19.01 34.83
CA LEU A 147 -11.22 18.31 34.67
C LEU A 147 -11.53 17.38 35.86
N PHE A 148 -10.48 16.82 36.47
CA PHE A 148 -10.61 15.84 37.55
C PHE A 148 -10.07 16.41 38.88
N PRO A 149 -10.64 15.98 40.02
CA PRO A 149 -10.18 16.39 41.33
C PRO A 149 -8.88 15.66 41.71
N ASP A 150 -7.80 16.41 41.97
CA ASP A 150 -6.45 15.89 42.25
C ASP A 150 -6.42 14.78 43.30
N GLN A 151 -7.10 14.97 44.44
CA GLN A 151 -7.07 14.02 45.56
C GLN A 151 -7.75 12.66 45.27
N ARG A 152 -8.49 12.57 44.17
CA ARG A 152 -9.22 11.36 43.76
C ARG A 152 -8.78 10.82 42.41
N THR A 153 -7.74 11.40 41.81
CA THR A 153 -7.29 11.06 40.46
C THR A 153 -5.90 10.47 40.49
N VAL A 154 -5.74 9.30 39.86
CA VAL A 154 -4.45 8.69 39.56
C VAL A 154 -4.22 8.84 38.06
N PHE A 155 -3.25 9.67 37.71
CA PHE A 155 -2.74 9.73 36.33
C PHE A 155 -1.73 8.61 36.12
N PHE A 156 -1.87 7.87 35.03
CA PHE A 156 -1.06 6.69 34.76
C PHE A 156 -0.36 6.80 33.39
N LYS A 157 0.83 6.19 33.31
CA LYS A 157 1.63 6.08 32.08
C LYS A 157 1.36 4.74 31.40
N GLU A 158 1.95 4.53 30.23
CA GLU A 158 1.67 3.32 29.43
C GLU A 158 1.89 2.01 30.21
N LYS A 159 1.07 0.99 29.89
CA LYS A 159 1.15 -0.39 30.40
C LYS A 159 0.84 -0.56 31.89
N GLU A 160 0.05 0.35 32.45
CA GLU A 160 -0.47 0.23 33.81
C GLU A 160 -1.71 -0.68 33.83
N SER A 161 -1.89 -1.40 34.94
CA SER A 161 -2.99 -2.34 35.16
C SER A 161 -3.84 -1.91 36.36
N LEU A 162 -5.15 -2.11 36.26
CA LEU A 162 -6.09 -1.91 37.37
C LEU A 162 -6.73 -3.24 37.78
N ASP A 163 -6.52 -3.64 39.04
CA ASP A 163 -7.17 -4.80 39.64
C ASP A 163 -8.51 -4.40 40.26
N LEU A 164 -9.60 -4.97 39.74
CA LEU A 164 -10.97 -4.74 40.21
C LEU A 164 -11.41 -5.73 41.30
N GLY A 165 -10.55 -6.69 41.65
CA GLY A 165 -10.82 -7.78 42.59
C GLY A 165 -11.42 -9.01 41.91
N GLY A 166 -11.19 -10.19 42.49
CA GLY A 166 -11.73 -11.46 41.98
C GLY A 166 -11.03 -11.98 40.72
N GLY A 167 -9.81 -11.51 40.45
CA GLY A 167 -9.04 -11.86 39.25
C GLY A 167 -9.41 -11.06 38.00
N VAL A 168 -10.26 -10.04 38.13
CA VAL A 168 -10.65 -9.14 37.04
C VAL A 168 -9.63 -8.00 36.94
N ILE A 169 -8.76 -8.07 35.92
CA ILE A 169 -7.68 -7.11 35.71
C ILE A 169 -7.85 -6.43 34.35
N VAL A 170 -7.73 -5.11 34.33
CA VAL A 170 -7.80 -4.27 33.13
C VAL A 170 -6.42 -3.71 32.83
N ASP A 171 -5.91 -3.99 31.63
CA ASP A 171 -4.59 -3.55 31.16
C ASP A 171 -4.72 -2.38 30.18
N SER A 172 -3.95 -1.32 30.39
CA SER A 172 -3.90 -0.19 29.45
C SER A 172 -2.90 -0.42 28.32
N PHE A 173 -3.23 0.06 27.13
CA PHE A 173 -2.35 0.06 25.96
C PHE A 173 -2.45 1.39 25.21
N SER A 174 -1.32 2.08 25.06
CA SER A 174 -1.23 3.36 24.35
C SER A 174 -1.29 3.14 22.83
N LEU A 175 -2.20 3.81 22.15
CA LEU A 175 -2.36 3.77 20.69
C LEU A 175 -2.56 5.19 20.14
N PRO A 176 -1.51 6.03 20.14
CA PRO A 176 -1.58 7.38 19.60
C PRO A 176 -1.93 7.36 18.11
N GLY A 177 -2.76 8.31 17.69
CA GLY A 177 -3.23 8.46 16.31
C GLY A 177 -4.46 9.35 16.22
N HIS A 178 -5.59 8.88 16.74
CA HIS A 178 -6.83 9.66 16.84
C HIS A 178 -6.62 10.89 17.73
N THR A 179 -6.07 10.66 18.93
CA THR A 179 -5.44 11.67 19.78
C THR A 179 -4.02 11.22 20.15
N PRO A 180 -3.14 12.13 20.63
CA PRO A 180 -1.80 11.76 21.10
C PRO A 180 -1.78 10.80 22.30
N GLY A 181 -2.84 10.74 23.11
CA GLY A 181 -2.95 9.90 24.30
C GLY A 181 -4.08 8.88 24.26
N SER A 182 -4.61 8.58 23.06
CA SER A 182 -5.59 7.52 22.83
C SER A 182 -5.13 6.20 23.46
N THR A 183 -5.99 5.61 24.30
CA THR A 183 -5.68 4.44 25.15
C THR A 183 -6.74 3.37 25.00
N LEU A 184 -6.29 2.13 24.78
CA LEU A 184 -7.12 0.93 24.79
C LEU A 184 -7.09 0.28 26.19
N PHE A 185 -8.17 -0.40 26.56
CA PHE A 185 -8.27 -1.16 27.80
C PHE A 185 -8.59 -2.62 27.52
N PHE A 186 -7.63 -3.51 27.78
CA PHE A 186 -7.77 -4.95 27.62
C PHE A 186 -8.30 -5.58 28.90
N LEU A 187 -9.35 -6.40 28.79
CA LEU A 187 -9.81 -7.23 29.90
C LEU A 187 -9.04 -8.55 29.91
N ARG A 188 -8.11 -8.70 30.85
CA ARG A 188 -7.14 -9.80 30.87
C ARG A 188 -7.82 -11.17 30.86
N GLY A 189 -7.40 -12.02 29.93
CA GLY A 189 -7.91 -13.39 29.79
C GLY A 189 -9.33 -13.49 29.21
N ARG A 190 -9.98 -12.38 28.86
CA ARG A 190 -11.35 -12.36 28.32
C ARG A 190 -11.46 -12.00 26.84
N HIS A 191 -10.35 -11.60 26.22
CA HIS A 191 -10.27 -11.27 24.79
C HIS A 191 -11.17 -10.08 24.39
N LEU A 192 -11.49 -9.21 25.35
CA LEU A 192 -12.27 -7.99 25.14
C LEU A 192 -11.35 -6.79 25.23
N VAL A 193 -11.54 -5.82 24.32
CA VAL A 193 -10.80 -4.55 24.33
C VAL A 193 -11.77 -3.41 24.18
N PHE A 194 -11.68 -2.43 25.07
CA PHE A 194 -12.40 -1.16 24.95
C PHE A 194 -11.49 -0.14 24.29
N THR A 195 -11.91 0.39 23.17
CA THR A 195 -11.03 1.08 22.22
C THR A 195 -11.32 2.57 22.06
N GLY A 196 -12.49 3.02 22.54
CA GLY A 196 -13.00 4.35 22.21
C GLY A 196 -12.95 4.56 20.71
N ASP A 197 -12.34 5.67 20.29
CA ASP A 197 -12.18 6.01 18.89
C ASP A 197 -10.80 5.70 18.32
N ALA A 198 -9.88 5.17 19.11
CA ALA A 198 -8.48 4.94 18.73
C ALA A 198 -8.32 3.99 17.53
N LEU A 199 -9.30 3.12 17.30
CA LEU A 199 -9.36 2.18 16.17
C LEU A 199 -10.51 2.46 15.21
N GLY A 200 -11.29 3.52 15.43
CA GLY A 200 -12.55 3.78 14.72
C GLY A 200 -13.65 2.78 15.11
N SER A 201 -14.90 3.12 14.77
CA SER A 201 -16.07 2.31 15.13
C SER A 201 -16.73 1.61 13.93
N GLY A 202 -15.96 1.30 12.89
CA GLY A 202 -16.44 0.62 11.67
C GLY A 202 -16.97 1.54 10.56
N ASN A 203 -16.96 2.86 10.76
CA ASN A 203 -17.27 3.86 9.72
C ASN A 203 -16.22 4.97 9.61
N GLY A 204 -14.93 4.60 9.73
CA GLY A 204 -13.81 5.53 9.65
C GLY A 204 -13.15 5.80 11.00
N LEU A 205 -11.83 5.59 11.07
CA LEU A 205 -10.97 6.15 12.12
C LEU A 205 -10.57 7.57 11.72
N TRP A 206 -10.95 8.58 12.51
CA TRP A 206 -10.61 9.97 12.22
C TRP A 206 -9.18 10.31 12.69
N LEU A 207 -8.36 10.84 11.79
CA LEU A 207 -7.01 11.33 12.08
C LEU A 207 -7.00 12.85 11.97
N LEU A 208 -6.88 13.54 13.10
CA LEU A 208 -7.30 14.93 13.24
C LEU A 208 -6.23 15.97 12.89
N ASN A 209 -4.99 15.55 12.64
CA ASN A 209 -3.89 16.43 12.25
C ASN A 209 -2.88 15.70 11.35
N GLU A 210 -1.82 16.41 10.92
CA GLU A 210 -0.81 15.87 9.99
C GLU A 210 0.04 14.75 10.61
N GLU A 211 0.33 14.81 11.91
CA GLU A 211 1.17 13.83 12.59
C GLU A 211 0.43 12.53 12.95
N SER A 212 -0.90 12.59 13.04
CA SER A 212 -1.78 11.49 13.46
C SER A 212 -1.48 10.17 12.74
N PHE A 213 -1.27 10.20 11.41
CA PHE A 213 -1.01 8.97 10.66
C PHE A 213 0.35 8.36 10.98
N GLY A 214 1.39 9.18 11.12
CA GLY A 214 2.72 8.71 11.51
C GLY A 214 2.71 8.05 12.90
N GLN A 215 2.01 8.66 13.85
CA GLN A 215 1.82 8.13 15.20
C GLN A 215 1.05 6.81 15.19
N LEU A 216 -0.08 6.74 14.48
CA LEU A 216 -0.87 5.52 14.32
C LEU A 216 -0.05 4.41 13.67
N SER A 217 0.61 4.71 12.55
CA SER A 217 1.39 3.71 11.80
C SER A 217 2.48 3.08 12.66
N ALA A 218 3.16 3.88 13.50
CA ALA A 218 4.18 3.40 14.43
C ALA A 218 3.58 2.58 15.59
N SER A 219 2.48 3.04 16.19
CA SER A 219 1.86 2.41 17.36
C SER A 219 1.09 1.14 17.01
N PHE A 220 0.44 1.08 15.83
CA PHE A 220 -0.36 -0.05 15.37
C PHE A 220 0.47 -1.33 15.19
N GLY A 221 1.72 -1.20 14.73
CA GLY A 221 2.64 -2.34 14.66
C GLY A 221 2.93 -2.95 16.04
N SER A 222 2.99 -2.13 17.09
CA SER A 222 3.16 -2.59 18.47
C SER A 222 1.88 -3.24 19.02
N LEU A 223 0.71 -2.72 18.65
CA LEU A 223 -0.58 -3.32 18.99
C LEU A 223 -0.70 -4.74 18.42
N MET A 224 -0.42 -4.91 17.12
CA MET A 224 -0.49 -6.23 16.49
C MET A 224 0.48 -7.23 17.14
N LYS A 225 1.70 -6.79 17.49
CA LYS A 225 2.65 -7.62 18.25
C LYS A 225 2.10 -8.01 19.62
N HIS A 226 1.47 -7.08 20.34
CA HIS A 226 0.87 -7.36 21.64
C HIS A 226 -0.27 -8.39 21.55
N ILE A 227 -1.16 -8.25 20.56
CA ILE A 227 -2.30 -9.16 20.35
C ILE A 227 -1.83 -10.56 19.92
N LEU A 228 -0.80 -10.64 19.07
CA LEU A 228 -0.30 -11.90 18.53
C LEU A 228 0.66 -12.63 19.47
N ASP A 229 1.21 -11.97 20.48
CA ASP A 229 2.07 -12.59 21.47
C ASP A 229 1.24 -13.49 22.42
N PRO A 230 1.42 -14.83 22.38
CA PRO A 230 0.64 -15.76 23.19
C PRO A 230 0.78 -15.53 24.70
N SER A 231 1.86 -14.90 25.15
CA SER A 231 2.09 -14.60 26.57
C SER A 231 1.10 -13.59 27.15
N ASN A 232 0.45 -12.79 26.30
CA ASN A 232 -0.59 -11.84 26.72
C ASN A 232 -1.97 -12.51 26.88
N GLY A 233 -2.10 -13.79 26.55
CA GLY A 233 -3.34 -14.55 26.74
C GLY A 233 -4.51 -14.07 25.88
N ILE A 234 -4.24 -13.38 24.77
CA ILE A 234 -5.24 -12.89 23.82
C ILE A 234 -5.44 -13.95 22.74
N SER A 235 -6.70 -14.37 22.55
CA SER A 235 -7.05 -15.32 21.50
C SER A 235 -7.47 -14.54 20.26
N HIS A 236 -6.65 -14.58 19.22
CA HIS A 236 -6.90 -13.92 17.94
C HIS A 236 -8.33 -14.19 17.41
N ALA A 237 -8.75 -15.46 17.36
CA ALA A 237 -10.07 -15.83 16.86
C ALA A 237 -11.26 -15.41 17.75
N ARG A 238 -11.02 -15.02 19.01
CA ARG A 238 -12.06 -14.65 19.98
C ARG A 238 -12.00 -13.17 20.37
N LEU A 239 -11.08 -12.40 19.79
CA LEU A 239 -10.89 -10.99 20.09
C LEU A 239 -12.13 -10.19 19.68
N VAL A 240 -12.68 -9.41 20.61
CA VAL A 240 -13.79 -8.49 20.35
C VAL A 240 -13.36 -7.07 20.73
N LEU A 241 -13.59 -6.15 19.80
CA LEU A 241 -13.35 -4.72 19.98
C LEU A 241 -14.68 -4.04 20.29
N TYR A 242 -14.73 -3.41 21.47
CA TYR A 242 -15.79 -2.54 21.92
C TYR A 242 -15.37 -1.09 21.70
N THR A 243 -16.08 -0.40 20.83
CA THR A 243 -15.69 0.92 20.30
C THR A 243 -16.48 2.06 20.92
N GLY A 244 -16.07 3.30 20.66
CA GLY A 244 -16.69 4.51 21.17
C GLY A 244 -18.07 4.80 20.59
N HIS A 245 -18.33 4.36 19.36
CA HIS A 245 -19.59 4.61 18.66
C HIS A 245 -20.10 3.33 17.98
N SER A 246 -20.60 2.38 18.76
CA SER A 246 -20.95 1.04 18.29
C SER A 246 -22.03 1.02 17.21
N TRP A 247 -22.81 2.09 17.06
CA TRP A 247 -23.78 2.28 15.99
C TRP A 247 -23.14 2.42 14.60
N GLN A 248 -21.90 2.91 14.53
CA GLN A 248 -21.22 3.22 13.27
C GLN A 248 -20.89 1.97 12.44
N LYS A 249 -20.70 0.80 13.08
CA LYS A 249 -20.48 -0.46 12.36
C LYS A 249 -21.72 -0.93 11.58
N GLY A 250 -22.88 -0.31 11.80
CA GLY A 250 -24.15 -0.63 11.15
C GLY A 250 -24.58 -2.07 11.40
N THR A 251 -24.84 -2.81 10.32
CA THR A 251 -25.23 -4.23 10.37
C THR A 251 -24.04 -5.18 10.45
N SER A 252 -22.81 -4.66 10.48
CA SER A 252 -21.61 -5.49 10.58
C SER A 252 -21.60 -6.24 11.91
N GLY A 253 -21.02 -7.45 11.90
CA GLY A 253 -20.78 -8.21 13.12
C GLY A 253 -19.84 -7.48 14.10
N PRO A 254 -19.54 -8.09 15.26
CA PRO A 254 -18.53 -7.56 16.17
C PRO A 254 -17.21 -7.29 15.45
N LEU A 255 -16.59 -6.14 15.73
CA LEU A 255 -15.25 -5.85 15.26
C LEU A 255 -14.25 -6.70 16.05
N GLY A 256 -13.21 -7.17 15.40
CA GLY A 256 -12.26 -8.14 15.95
C GLY A 256 -10.99 -8.22 15.12
N SER A 257 -10.31 -9.36 15.19
CA SER A 257 -9.03 -9.56 14.50
C SER A 257 -9.05 -9.25 13.00
N ASN A 258 -10.08 -9.68 12.25
CA ASN A 258 -10.14 -9.41 10.80
C ASN A 258 -10.14 -7.91 10.50
N TYR A 259 -10.81 -7.10 11.32
CA TYR A 259 -10.80 -5.64 11.18
C TYR A 259 -9.40 -5.06 11.43
N LEU A 260 -8.66 -5.60 12.39
CA LEU A 260 -7.28 -5.17 12.66
C LEU A 260 -6.30 -5.57 11.54
N GLU A 261 -6.49 -6.74 10.95
CA GLU A 261 -5.72 -7.18 9.78
C GLU A 261 -6.00 -6.26 8.57
N ASP A 262 -7.27 -5.93 8.32
CA ASP A 262 -7.65 -4.97 7.28
C ASP A 262 -7.06 -3.58 7.54
N MET A 263 -7.09 -3.11 8.79
CA MET A 263 -6.45 -1.85 9.20
C MET A 263 -4.94 -1.89 8.99
N GLN A 264 -4.27 -3.02 9.27
CA GLN A 264 -2.84 -3.17 9.02
C GLN A 264 -2.49 -3.01 7.55
N VAL A 265 -3.27 -3.64 6.67
CA VAL A 265 -3.10 -3.51 5.22
C VAL A 265 -3.38 -2.09 4.77
N LEU A 266 -4.47 -1.48 5.23
CA LEU A 266 -4.83 -0.10 4.89
C LEU A 266 -3.73 0.90 5.29
N ILE A 267 -3.19 0.78 6.51
CA ILE A 267 -2.07 1.60 6.98
C ILE A 267 -0.86 1.43 6.06
N GLY A 268 -0.55 0.19 5.63
CA GLY A 268 0.53 -0.07 4.66
C GLY A 268 0.28 0.57 3.30
N GLN A 269 -0.96 0.55 2.81
CA GLN A 269 -1.35 1.16 1.55
C GLN A 269 -1.29 2.69 1.59
N ILE A 270 -1.77 3.33 2.68
CA ILE A 270 -1.64 4.78 2.86
C ILE A 270 -0.16 5.17 2.93
N GLY A 271 0.62 4.46 3.76
CA GLY A 271 2.04 4.75 3.94
C GLY A 271 2.91 4.51 2.70
N SER A 272 2.40 3.78 1.71
CA SER A 272 3.04 3.56 0.41
C SER A 272 2.42 4.39 -0.72
N GLY A 273 1.34 5.14 -0.48
CA GLY A 273 0.61 5.89 -1.50
C GLY A 273 -0.20 5.05 -2.47
N THR A 274 -0.56 3.82 -2.11
CA THR A 274 -1.32 2.87 -2.95
C THR A 274 -2.78 2.68 -2.50
N ALA A 275 -3.20 3.35 -1.42
CA ALA A 275 -4.55 3.22 -0.88
C ALA A 275 -5.62 3.80 -1.81
N LEU A 276 -6.72 3.05 -1.97
CA LEU A 276 -7.93 3.57 -2.59
C LEU A 276 -8.48 4.73 -1.75
N THR A 277 -8.74 5.86 -2.41
CA THR A 277 -9.13 7.10 -1.74
C THR A 277 -10.39 7.71 -2.35
N GLU A 278 -11.39 8.00 -1.53
CA GLU A 278 -12.64 8.66 -1.91
C GLU A 278 -12.72 10.05 -1.26
N PRO A 279 -13.26 11.08 -1.94
CA PRO A 279 -13.57 12.35 -1.29
C PRO A 279 -14.53 12.16 -0.11
N TYR A 280 -14.28 12.86 0.99
CA TYR A 280 -15.13 12.87 2.17
C TYR A 280 -15.42 14.30 2.60
N GLN A 281 -16.64 14.56 3.06
CA GLN A 281 -17.05 15.88 3.51
C GLN A 281 -17.64 15.78 4.91
N THR A 282 -17.11 16.59 5.83
CA THR A 282 -17.57 16.72 7.21
C THR A 282 -17.43 18.17 7.68
N PHE A 283 -17.93 18.47 8.87
CA PHE A 283 -17.83 19.79 9.49
C PHE A 283 -16.38 20.17 9.89
N LEU A 284 -15.45 19.21 9.86
CA LEU A 284 -14.01 19.41 9.98
C LEU A 284 -13.35 19.34 8.59
N PRO A 285 -13.08 20.47 7.91
CA PRO A 285 -12.60 20.46 6.53
C PRO A 285 -11.26 19.73 6.31
N PHE A 286 -10.45 19.59 7.36
CA PHE A 286 -9.20 18.83 7.32
C PHE A 286 -9.43 17.36 6.95
N LEU A 287 -10.52 16.77 7.44
CA LEU A 287 -10.93 15.39 7.14
C LEU A 287 -11.65 15.34 5.79
N ASN A 288 -10.87 15.36 4.70
CA ASN A 288 -11.40 15.50 3.34
C ASN A 288 -11.36 14.22 2.50
N ALA A 289 -10.86 13.12 3.04
CA ALA A 289 -10.75 11.85 2.32
C ALA A 289 -10.99 10.63 3.21
N ASN A 290 -11.62 9.61 2.62
CA ASN A 290 -11.69 8.26 3.17
C ASN A 290 -10.75 7.34 2.41
N PHE A 291 -9.85 6.68 3.14
CA PHE A 291 -9.02 5.60 2.67
C PHE A 291 -9.67 4.28 3.07
N ARG A 292 -9.81 3.33 2.14
CA ARG A 292 -10.57 2.09 2.39
C ARG A 292 -9.81 0.85 1.98
N TYR A 293 -9.93 -0.19 2.80
CA TYR A 293 -9.54 -1.55 2.46
C TYR A 293 -10.45 -2.53 3.21
N GLN A 294 -11.26 -3.28 2.47
CA GLN A 294 -12.25 -4.22 3.04
C GLN A 294 -13.10 -3.58 4.16
N SER A 295 -13.00 -4.08 5.40
CA SER A 295 -13.77 -3.56 6.53
C SER A 295 -13.16 -2.31 7.18
N ALA A 296 -11.91 -1.98 6.85
CA ALA A 296 -11.18 -0.85 7.41
C ALA A 296 -11.45 0.44 6.64
N THR A 297 -11.63 1.53 7.38
CA THR A 297 -11.69 2.89 6.83
C THR A 297 -10.93 3.84 7.73
N ILE A 298 -10.06 4.66 7.14
CA ILE A 298 -9.37 5.76 7.81
C ILE A 298 -9.80 7.05 7.15
N THR A 299 -10.28 8.01 7.93
CA THR A 299 -10.66 9.35 7.47
C THR A 299 -9.54 10.31 7.85
N TRP A 300 -8.90 10.91 6.84
CA TRP A 300 -7.77 11.81 7.03
C TRP A 300 -7.71 12.86 5.91
N ASN A 301 -6.64 13.66 5.89
CA ASN A 301 -6.39 14.67 4.88
C ASN A 301 -5.61 14.06 3.69
N ARG A 302 -6.13 14.21 2.47
CA ARG A 302 -5.50 13.72 1.23
C ARG A 302 -4.12 14.33 1.03
N GLU A 303 -4.01 15.64 1.17
CA GLU A 303 -2.76 16.36 0.91
C GLU A 303 -1.69 16.01 1.95
N ALA A 304 -2.08 15.76 3.21
CA ALA A 304 -1.17 15.29 4.26
C ALA A 304 -0.69 13.86 3.98
N ALA A 305 -1.57 12.99 3.45
CA ALA A 305 -1.17 11.64 3.02
C ALA A 305 -0.17 11.68 1.86
N GLU A 306 -0.42 12.53 0.86
CA GLU A 306 0.50 12.76 -0.27
C GLU A 306 1.85 13.27 0.21
N ARG A 307 1.87 14.29 1.09
CA ARG A 307 3.11 14.80 1.70
C ARG A 307 3.84 13.74 2.53
N PHE A 308 3.13 12.97 3.35
CA PHE A 308 3.73 11.90 4.14
C PHE A 308 4.46 10.87 3.26
N VAL A 309 3.84 10.50 2.14
CA VAL A 309 4.44 9.61 1.15
C VAL A 309 5.63 10.28 0.46
N GLU A 310 5.50 11.55 0.06
CA GLU A 310 6.58 12.30 -0.59
C GLU A 310 7.80 12.43 0.32
N GLU A 311 7.64 12.85 1.57
CA GLU A 311 8.71 13.01 2.56
C GLU A 311 9.40 11.69 2.92
N LYS A 312 8.65 10.58 2.97
CA LYS A 312 9.25 9.25 3.13
C LYS A 312 10.01 8.79 1.88
N ARG A 313 9.51 9.12 0.69
CA ARG A 313 10.14 8.72 -0.58
C ARG A 313 11.38 9.57 -0.85
N PHE A 314 11.34 10.86 -0.54
CA PHE A 314 12.36 11.85 -0.85
C PHE A 314 12.63 12.74 0.37
N PRO A 315 13.87 12.83 0.88
CA PRO A 315 14.19 13.82 1.90
C PRO A 315 13.95 15.24 1.36
N PRO A 316 13.49 16.20 2.19
CA PRO A 316 13.03 17.53 1.76
C PRO A 316 14.11 18.45 1.18
N GLU A 317 15.36 18.00 1.06
CA GLU A 317 16.47 18.82 0.57
C GLU A 317 16.57 18.77 -0.96
N ARG A 318 16.35 19.93 -1.60
CA ARG A 318 16.51 20.14 -3.06
C ARG A 318 17.95 19.88 -3.54
N ASP A 319 18.93 19.97 -2.65
CA ASP A 319 20.36 19.78 -2.95
C ASP A 319 20.74 18.30 -3.24
N PHE A 320 19.79 17.36 -3.11
CA PHE A 320 19.97 15.95 -3.50
C PHE A 320 19.36 15.59 -4.87
N THR A 321 18.77 16.55 -5.58
CA THR A 321 18.16 16.31 -6.90
C THR A 321 19.22 16.41 -8.01
N GLY A 322 19.32 15.37 -8.84
CA GLY A 322 20.27 15.41 -9.96
C GLY A 322 19.80 16.32 -11.09
N GLN A 323 20.72 16.82 -11.89
CA GLN A 323 20.44 17.81 -12.94
C GLN A 323 19.98 17.18 -14.27
N GLY A 324 19.83 15.85 -14.29
CA GLY A 324 19.51 15.06 -15.48
C GLY A 324 20.53 13.94 -15.70
N PRO A 325 20.37 13.14 -16.76
CA PRO A 325 21.36 12.12 -17.13
C PRO A 325 22.72 12.76 -17.40
N THR A 326 23.78 12.14 -16.87
CA THR A 326 25.16 12.64 -16.97
C THR A 326 26.02 11.90 -17.97
N HIS A 327 25.46 10.90 -18.65
CA HIS A 327 26.18 10.21 -19.73
C HIS A 327 26.56 11.20 -20.83
N ARG A 328 27.67 10.92 -21.53
CA ARG A 328 28.34 11.89 -22.42
C ARG A 328 27.59 12.12 -23.73
N GLY A 329 26.67 11.24 -24.09
CA GLY A 329 25.96 11.25 -25.36
C GLY A 329 24.71 12.12 -25.31
N ASN A 330 24.61 13.09 -26.23
CA ASN A 330 23.35 13.81 -26.38
C ASN A 330 22.37 12.95 -27.19
N ASN A 331 21.31 12.44 -26.56
CA ASN A 331 20.30 11.59 -27.21
C ASN A 331 19.74 12.22 -28.50
N PHE A 332 19.56 13.55 -28.55
CA PHE A 332 19.07 14.24 -29.75
C PHE A 332 20.06 14.24 -30.93
N GLU A 333 21.36 14.15 -30.65
CA GLU A 333 22.37 13.97 -31.69
C GLU A 333 22.48 12.49 -32.09
N LEU A 334 22.35 11.59 -31.12
CA LEU A 334 22.47 10.15 -31.36
C LEU A 334 21.30 9.55 -32.14
N ILE A 335 20.08 10.09 -32.01
CA ILE A 335 18.95 9.65 -32.86
C ILE A 335 19.20 9.89 -34.35
N LYS A 336 20.10 10.82 -34.72
CA LYS A 336 20.46 11.08 -36.13
C LYS A 336 21.32 9.95 -36.73
N LEU A 337 21.83 9.05 -35.90
CA LEU A 337 22.57 7.86 -36.33
C LEU A 337 21.63 6.70 -36.69
N LEU A 338 20.32 6.84 -36.43
CA LEU A 338 19.34 5.80 -36.68
C LEU A 338 18.70 5.98 -38.05
N ASP A 339 18.64 4.90 -38.82
CA ASP A 339 17.86 4.82 -40.05
C ASP A 339 16.40 4.47 -39.71
N SER A 340 15.45 5.10 -40.41
CA SER A 340 14.00 4.87 -40.26
C SER A 340 13.51 3.90 -41.32
N HIS A 341 12.74 2.91 -40.89
CA HIS A 341 12.22 1.84 -41.73
C HIS A 341 10.76 1.54 -41.38
N ASN A 342 10.06 0.90 -42.31
CA ASN A 342 8.73 0.34 -42.09
C ASN A 342 8.75 -1.15 -42.42
N PHE A 343 8.12 -1.94 -41.56
CA PHE A 343 7.96 -3.38 -41.72
C PHE A 343 6.49 -3.74 -41.84
N THR A 344 6.18 -4.57 -42.83
CA THR A 344 4.82 -5.07 -43.08
C THR A 344 4.81 -6.58 -42.93
N LEU A 345 3.91 -7.07 -42.07
CA LEU A 345 3.56 -8.48 -41.98
C LEU A 345 2.11 -8.65 -42.40
N ASP A 346 1.87 -9.51 -43.39
CA ASP A 346 0.51 -9.85 -43.84
C ASP A 346 -0.35 -10.33 -42.67
N ASP A 347 -1.59 -9.87 -42.60
CA ASP A 347 -2.56 -10.16 -41.54
C ASP A 347 -2.12 -9.77 -40.11
N SER A 348 -1.12 -8.89 -39.98
CA SER A 348 -0.73 -8.32 -38.68
C SER A 348 -1.89 -7.58 -38.00
N PRO A 349 -2.23 -7.90 -36.74
CA PRO A 349 -3.31 -7.22 -36.01
C PRO A 349 -3.00 -5.75 -35.69
N VAL A 350 -1.74 -5.32 -35.83
CA VAL A 350 -1.29 -3.95 -35.56
C VAL A 350 -0.93 -3.16 -36.82
N GLY A 351 -1.04 -3.78 -38.00
CA GLY A 351 -0.65 -3.18 -39.29
C GLY A 351 0.86 -3.04 -39.47
N ASP A 352 1.26 -2.08 -40.31
CA ASP A 352 2.66 -1.74 -40.57
C ASP A 352 3.32 -1.16 -39.32
N MET A 353 4.55 -1.58 -39.04
CA MET A 353 5.31 -1.15 -37.88
C MET A 353 6.53 -0.34 -38.31
N GLU A 354 6.63 0.90 -37.83
CA GLU A 354 7.84 1.70 -38.00
C GLU A 354 8.91 1.20 -37.01
N TYR A 355 10.17 1.19 -37.42
CA TYR A 355 11.29 0.91 -36.55
C TYR A 355 12.50 1.76 -36.92
N TYR A 356 13.40 1.93 -35.95
CA TYR A 356 14.65 2.64 -36.12
C TYR A 356 15.83 1.72 -35.87
N LEU A 357 16.85 1.78 -36.73
CA LEU A 357 17.99 0.88 -36.67
C LEU A 357 19.31 1.66 -36.64
N TYR A 358 20.16 1.35 -35.66
CA TYR A 358 21.57 1.69 -35.72
C TYR A 358 22.35 0.54 -36.36
N ASP A 359 23.05 0.82 -37.46
CA ASP A 359 23.94 -0.13 -38.13
C ASP A 359 25.41 0.18 -37.82
N PRO A 360 26.12 -0.64 -37.02
CA PRO A 360 27.52 -0.38 -36.67
C PRO A 360 28.45 -0.40 -37.89
N VAL A 361 28.12 -1.17 -38.94
CA VAL A 361 28.93 -1.25 -40.17
C VAL A 361 28.83 0.03 -40.97
N ALA A 362 27.63 0.63 -41.06
CA ALA A 362 27.44 1.94 -41.67
C ALA A 362 28.23 3.05 -40.93
N HIS A 363 28.50 2.82 -39.64
CA HIS A 363 29.24 3.73 -38.76
C HIS A 363 30.70 3.29 -38.49
N GLY A 364 31.28 2.46 -39.37
CA GLY A 364 32.73 2.20 -39.41
C GLY A 364 33.20 0.88 -38.80
N ALA A 365 32.28 0.01 -38.38
CA ALA A 365 32.61 -1.37 -38.01
C ALA A 365 32.96 -2.23 -39.24
N ASP A 366 33.66 -3.34 -39.04
CA ASP A 366 34.18 -4.21 -40.10
C ASP A 366 33.04 -4.96 -40.82
N PRO A 367 32.76 -4.69 -42.11
CA PRO A 367 31.69 -5.35 -42.86
C PRO A 367 31.91 -6.86 -43.06
N GLY A 368 33.12 -7.38 -42.77
CA GLY A 368 33.41 -8.81 -42.81
C GLY A 368 33.02 -9.59 -41.55
N LYS A 369 32.58 -8.91 -40.48
CA LYS A 369 32.19 -9.52 -39.20
C LYS A 369 30.67 -9.54 -39.03
N LYS A 370 30.20 -10.53 -38.26
CA LYS A 370 28.84 -10.53 -37.72
C LYS A 370 28.82 -9.92 -36.32
N TYR A 371 27.81 -9.10 -36.06
CA TYR A 371 27.63 -8.34 -34.83
C TYR A 371 26.38 -8.79 -34.06
N PRO A 372 26.34 -8.64 -32.73
CA PRO A 372 25.13 -8.82 -31.94
C PRO A 372 24.01 -7.85 -32.34
N LEU A 373 22.78 -8.20 -31.94
CA LEU A 373 21.60 -7.34 -32.04
C LEU A 373 21.04 -7.05 -30.65
N ILE A 374 20.82 -5.78 -30.35
CA ILE A 374 20.10 -5.33 -29.15
C ILE A 374 18.77 -4.70 -29.58
N VAL A 375 17.67 -5.24 -29.08
CA VAL A 375 16.32 -4.70 -29.31
C VAL A 375 15.87 -3.95 -28.07
N MET A 376 15.47 -2.69 -28.21
CA MET A 376 14.99 -1.87 -27.10
C MET A 376 13.55 -1.39 -27.34
N LEU A 377 12.65 -1.82 -26.46
CA LEU A 377 11.23 -1.52 -26.51
C LEU A 377 10.88 -0.36 -25.58
N HIS A 378 10.25 0.67 -26.14
CA HIS A 378 9.91 1.90 -25.41
C HIS A 378 8.76 1.72 -24.40
N GLY A 379 8.63 2.64 -23.44
CA GLY A 379 7.51 2.69 -22.50
C GLY A 379 6.21 3.17 -23.15
N ALA A 380 5.09 3.03 -22.45
CA ALA A 380 3.80 3.49 -22.96
C ALA A 380 3.81 5.00 -23.22
N SER A 381 3.02 5.45 -24.19
CA SER A 381 2.92 6.83 -24.69
C SER A 381 4.01 7.28 -25.67
N ASN A 382 5.18 6.63 -25.65
CA ASN A 382 6.32 7.06 -26.46
C ASN A 382 6.14 6.74 -27.96
N GLY A 383 5.29 5.78 -28.32
CA GLY A 383 5.10 5.36 -29.73
C GLY A 383 4.48 6.45 -30.61
N MET A 384 3.81 7.43 -29.99
CA MET A 384 3.20 8.58 -30.66
C MET A 384 4.21 9.68 -31.00
N GLU A 385 5.44 9.59 -30.48
CA GLU A 385 6.46 10.66 -30.58
C GLU A 385 7.49 10.39 -31.70
N GLY A 386 7.19 9.46 -32.61
CA GLY A 386 8.07 9.08 -33.72
C GLY A 386 9.44 8.60 -33.22
N VAL A 387 10.52 9.05 -33.85
CA VAL A 387 11.90 8.65 -33.50
C VAL A 387 12.29 8.99 -32.07
N MET A 388 11.61 9.94 -31.43
CA MET A 388 11.85 10.27 -30.02
C MET A 388 11.55 9.10 -29.09
N CYS A 389 10.76 8.11 -29.52
CA CYS A 389 10.55 6.89 -28.75
C CYS A 389 11.88 6.20 -28.40
N ALA A 390 12.89 6.27 -29.28
CA ALA A 390 14.23 5.75 -29.02
C ALA A 390 14.97 6.59 -27.97
N ALA A 391 14.94 7.92 -28.08
CA ALA A 391 15.59 8.81 -27.12
C ALA A 391 14.99 8.72 -25.70
N TYR A 392 13.68 8.55 -25.57
CA TYR A 392 13.00 8.43 -24.27
C TYR A 392 13.30 7.12 -23.52
N THR A 393 13.91 6.14 -24.19
CA THR A 393 14.43 4.96 -23.49
C THR A 393 15.77 5.22 -22.79
N ASP A 394 16.42 6.34 -23.08
CA ASP A 394 17.81 6.66 -22.75
C ASP A 394 18.85 5.64 -23.24
N PHE A 395 18.40 4.62 -23.99
CA PHE A 395 19.25 3.54 -24.48
C PHE A 395 19.96 3.91 -25.80
N VAL A 396 19.54 4.98 -26.46
CA VAL A 396 20.18 5.48 -27.70
C VAL A 396 21.66 5.85 -27.48
N VAL A 397 22.08 6.08 -26.22
CA VAL A 397 23.48 6.24 -25.83
C VAL A 397 24.36 5.10 -26.31
N TYR A 398 23.84 3.87 -26.38
CA TYR A 398 24.57 2.69 -26.83
C TYR A 398 24.93 2.72 -28.32
N ALA A 399 24.30 3.60 -29.12
CA ALA A 399 24.71 3.88 -30.50
C ALA A 399 25.96 4.77 -30.58
N GLY A 400 26.30 5.46 -29.49
CA GLY A 400 27.47 6.32 -29.42
C GLY A 400 28.79 5.55 -29.45
N GLU A 401 29.83 6.21 -29.95
CA GLU A 401 31.17 5.62 -30.15
C GLU A 401 31.72 4.95 -28.88
N GLU A 402 31.56 5.56 -27.70
CA GLU A 402 32.06 5.02 -26.43
C GLU A 402 31.48 3.62 -26.13
N TYR A 403 30.16 3.47 -26.22
CA TYR A 403 29.49 2.22 -25.91
C TYR A 403 29.73 1.17 -26.99
N GLN A 404 29.72 1.56 -28.26
CA GLN A 404 30.05 0.67 -29.38
C GLN A 404 31.47 0.11 -29.24
N GLN A 405 32.44 0.92 -28.81
CA GLN A 405 33.80 0.43 -28.52
C GLN A 405 33.83 -0.53 -27.33
N LYS A 406 33.10 -0.24 -26.23
CA LYS A 406 33.04 -1.11 -25.04
C LYS A 406 32.44 -2.49 -25.33
N ILE A 407 31.46 -2.58 -26.22
CA ILE A 407 30.75 -3.83 -26.55
C ILE A 407 31.28 -4.52 -27.82
N GLY A 408 32.28 -3.94 -28.50
CA GLY A 408 32.84 -4.49 -29.73
C GLY A 408 31.97 -4.32 -30.98
N GLY A 409 30.97 -3.44 -30.93
CA GLY A 409 29.99 -3.19 -31.99
C GLY A 409 28.69 -3.99 -31.83
N ALA A 410 27.54 -3.36 -32.03
CA ALA A 410 26.23 -4.04 -32.06
C ALA A 410 25.21 -3.25 -32.87
N TYR A 411 24.31 -3.97 -33.55
CA TYR A 411 23.08 -3.37 -34.09
C TYR A 411 22.14 -3.01 -32.94
N ILE A 412 21.45 -1.88 -33.06
CA ILE A 412 20.45 -1.47 -32.07
C ILE A 412 19.13 -1.17 -32.77
N LEU A 413 18.12 -1.97 -32.45
CA LEU A 413 16.79 -1.91 -33.03
C LEU A 413 15.82 -1.29 -32.03
N PHE A 414 15.10 -0.26 -32.47
CA PHE A 414 14.02 0.40 -31.73
C PHE A 414 12.70 0.25 -32.49
N PRO A 415 11.95 -0.84 -32.28
CA PRO A 415 10.60 -0.98 -32.82
C PRO A 415 9.66 0.05 -32.17
N LYS A 416 8.71 0.59 -32.95
CA LYS A 416 7.73 1.56 -32.47
C LYS A 416 6.35 0.91 -32.40
N ALA A 417 5.73 0.91 -31.22
CA ALA A 417 4.33 0.52 -31.10
C ALA A 417 3.41 1.57 -31.75
N ASN A 418 2.36 1.11 -32.41
CA ASN A 418 1.32 1.93 -33.05
C ASN A 418 0.32 2.46 -32.01
N GLU A 419 0.83 3.24 -31.08
CA GLU A 419 0.05 3.86 -30.01
C GLU A 419 -0.82 5.01 -30.53
N TYR A 420 -1.98 5.19 -29.91
CA TYR A 420 -2.88 6.30 -30.22
C TYR A 420 -3.67 6.73 -28.98
N VAL A 421 -4.13 7.99 -28.97
CA VAL A 421 -5.02 8.51 -27.91
C VAL A 421 -6.47 8.34 -28.32
N GLN A 422 -7.28 7.79 -27.41
CA GLN A 422 -8.73 7.79 -27.49
C GLN A 422 -9.31 8.60 -26.32
N MET A 423 -10.39 9.35 -26.59
CA MET A 423 -11.11 10.08 -25.54
C MET A 423 -12.17 9.17 -24.91
N GLU A 424 -12.14 9.06 -23.58
CA GLU A 424 -13.20 8.44 -22.79
C GLU A 424 -13.80 9.50 -21.84
N GLY A 425 -14.88 10.16 -22.30
CA GLY A 425 -15.38 11.36 -21.62
C GLY A 425 -14.36 12.50 -21.70
N ASP A 426 -14.00 13.06 -20.55
CA ASP A 426 -12.97 14.11 -20.42
C ASP A 426 -11.55 13.55 -20.24
N ASN A 427 -11.38 12.22 -20.19
CA ASN A 427 -10.10 11.57 -19.97
C ASN A 427 -9.43 11.12 -21.28
N GLN A 428 -8.12 11.32 -21.37
CA GLN A 428 -7.29 10.77 -22.45
C GLN A 428 -6.79 9.38 -22.05
N VAL A 429 -7.13 8.37 -22.86
CA VAL A 429 -6.66 6.99 -22.70
C VAL A 429 -5.70 6.67 -23.83
N ILE A 430 -4.54 6.11 -23.49
CA ILE A 430 -3.55 5.67 -24.47
C ILE A 430 -3.83 4.19 -24.78
N LEU A 431 -4.06 3.90 -26.06
CA LEU A 431 -4.35 2.57 -26.59
C LEU A 431 -3.29 2.16 -27.62
N GLY A 432 -3.31 0.88 -28.03
CA GLY A 432 -2.34 0.35 -28.97
C GLY A 432 -0.93 0.18 -28.40
N THR A 433 -0.78 0.27 -27.07
CA THR A 433 0.52 0.06 -26.41
C THR A 433 0.97 -1.39 -26.53
N TRP A 434 2.23 -1.65 -26.19
CA TRP A 434 2.77 -3.00 -26.07
C TRP A 434 1.93 -3.94 -25.18
N MET A 435 1.16 -3.39 -24.25
CA MET A 435 0.30 -4.12 -23.31
C MET A 435 -1.07 -4.50 -23.90
N THR A 436 -1.31 -4.20 -25.18
CA THR A 436 -2.54 -4.59 -25.87
C THR A 436 -2.59 -6.11 -26.01
N ARG A 437 -3.50 -6.73 -25.25
CA ARG A 437 -3.62 -8.20 -25.16
C ARG A 437 -4.09 -8.80 -26.47
N ASP A 438 -3.52 -9.96 -26.81
CA ASP A 438 -4.02 -10.78 -27.91
C ASP A 438 -5.25 -11.61 -27.52
N ALA A 439 -5.73 -12.46 -28.43
CA ALA A 439 -6.90 -13.31 -28.20
C ALA A 439 -6.72 -14.34 -27.06
N THR A 440 -5.47 -14.68 -26.69
CA THR A 440 -5.18 -15.59 -25.57
C THR A 440 -5.30 -14.88 -24.22
N GLN A 441 -5.25 -13.55 -24.20
CA GLN A 441 -5.13 -12.70 -23.01
C GLN A 441 -3.82 -12.89 -22.22
N GLU A 442 -2.97 -13.82 -22.62
CA GLU A 442 -1.69 -14.09 -21.98
C GLU A 442 -0.54 -13.35 -22.68
N GLY A 443 -0.67 -13.08 -23.99
CA GLY A 443 0.34 -12.39 -24.81
C GLY A 443 -0.01 -10.94 -25.20
N SER A 444 0.65 -10.47 -26.26
CA SER A 444 0.45 -9.14 -26.87
C SER A 444 0.16 -9.29 -28.35
N VAL A 445 -0.67 -8.41 -28.90
CA VAL A 445 -0.92 -8.33 -30.36
C VAL A 445 0.36 -8.05 -31.16
N TYR A 446 1.42 -7.56 -30.52
CA TYR A 446 2.71 -7.28 -31.16
C TYR A 446 3.63 -8.50 -31.29
N THR A 447 3.35 -9.62 -30.62
CA THR A 447 4.30 -10.74 -30.52
C THR A 447 4.72 -11.30 -31.88
N SER A 448 3.76 -11.60 -32.77
CA SER A 448 4.05 -12.21 -34.07
C SER A 448 4.78 -11.26 -35.03
N VAL A 449 4.33 -10.01 -35.11
CA VAL A 449 4.97 -9.00 -35.98
C VAL A 449 6.35 -8.62 -35.49
N LEU A 450 6.58 -8.56 -34.17
CA LEU A 450 7.90 -8.29 -33.60
C LEU A 450 8.86 -9.45 -33.89
N ALA A 451 8.40 -10.69 -33.77
CA ALA A 451 9.23 -11.85 -34.09
C ALA A 451 9.62 -11.89 -35.57
N ALA A 452 8.66 -11.61 -36.47
CA ALA A 452 8.92 -11.53 -37.90
C ALA A 452 9.86 -10.36 -38.26
N LEU A 453 9.72 -9.20 -37.61
CA LEU A 453 10.65 -8.08 -37.77
C LEU A 453 12.06 -8.47 -37.36
N LEU A 454 12.22 -9.15 -36.21
CA LEU A 454 13.54 -9.58 -35.74
C LEU A 454 14.20 -10.54 -36.75
N GLU A 455 13.45 -11.53 -37.23
CA GLU A 455 13.93 -12.47 -38.26
C GLU A 455 14.33 -11.75 -39.57
N ASP A 456 13.52 -10.78 -40.01
CA ASP A 456 13.81 -9.98 -41.21
C ASP A 456 15.09 -9.16 -41.04
N VAL A 457 15.22 -8.41 -39.95
CA VAL A 457 16.42 -7.61 -39.63
C VAL A 457 17.66 -8.50 -39.50
N ILE A 458 17.56 -9.64 -38.81
CA ILE A 458 18.69 -10.58 -38.69
C ILE A 458 19.13 -11.08 -40.08
N SER A 459 18.19 -11.37 -40.97
CA SER A 459 18.47 -11.88 -42.31
C SER A 459 19.05 -10.82 -43.27
N ALA A 460 18.64 -9.56 -43.10
CA ALA A 460 19.00 -8.45 -43.97
C ALA A 460 20.37 -7.83 -43.64
N HIS A 461 20.89 -8.05 -42.44
CA HIS A 461 22.10 -7.41 -41.94
C HIS A 461 23.18 -8.41 -41.50
N ASN A 462 24.39 -7.93 -41.22
CA ASN A 462 25.49 -8.75 -40.71
C ASN A 462 25.31 -9.07 -39.22
N ILE A 463 24.19 -9.70 -38.87
CA ILE A 463 23.85 -10.04 -37.49
C ILE A 463 24.19 -11.51 -37.20
N ASP A 464 24.65 -11.73 -35.97
CA ASP A 464 24.80 -13.07 -35.40
C ASP A 464 23.51 -13.45 -34.65
N GLU A 465 22.76 -14.39 -35.21
CA GLU A 465 21.48 -14.88 -34.65
C GLU A 465 21.64 -15.53 -33.27
N GLU A 466 22.85 -15.98 -32.92
CA GLU A 466 23.15 -16.52 -31.60
C GLU A 466 23.50 -15.42 -30.57
N ARG A 467 23.43 -14.14 -30.94
CA ARG A 467 23.79 -13.01 -30.07
C ARG A 467 22.73 -11.90 -30.10
N VAL A 468 21.47 -12.29 -29.92
CA VAL A 468 20.32 -11.38 -29.87
C VAL A 468 19.88 -11.15 -28.42
N VAL A 469 19.75 -9.88 -28.04
CA VAL A 469 19.26 -9.45 -26.73
C VAL A 469 18.03 -8.56 -26.91
N ILE A 470 16.97 -8.80 -26.12
CA ILE A 470 15.75 -7.98 -26.12
C ILE A 470 15.51 -7.33 -24.76
N GLY A 471 15.22 -6.05 -24.73
CA GLY A 471 14.85 -5.38 -23.49
C GLY A 471 13.81 -4.32 -23.68
N GLY A 472 13.36 -3.78 -22.57
CA GLY A 472 12.37 -2.71 -22.60
C GLY A 472 12.10 -2.10 -21.24
N THR A 473 11.50 -0.91 -21.28
CA THR A 473 11.12 -0.14 -20.09
C THR A 473 9.60 -0.07 -19.94
N SER A 474 9.08 -0.23 -18.71
CA SER A 474 7.65 -0.10 -18.42
C SER A 474 6.79 -1.07 -19.28
N ALA A 475 5.92 -0.55 -20.15
CA ALA A 475 5.18 -1.33 -21.15
C ALA A 475 6.10 -2.13 -22.12
N GLY A 476 7.28 -1.61 -22.45
CA GLY A 476 8.29 -2.36 -23.19
C GLY A 476 8.87 -3.52 -22.37
N GLY A 477 8.96 -3.36 -21.04
CA GLY A 477 9.34 -4.45 -20.13
C GLY A 477 8.26 -5.55 -20.05
N TYR A 478 6.98 -5.16 -20.08
CA TYR A 478 5.87 -6.11 -20.29
C TYR A 478 6.06 -6.88 -21.60
N MET A 479 6.33 -6.19 -22.70
CA MET A 479 6.50 -6.83 -24.01
C MET A 479 7.67 -7.79 -24.03
N ALA A 480 8.80 -7.43 -23.44
CA ALA A 480 9.97 -8.29 -23.36
C ALA A 480 9.63 -9.59 -22.60
N TRP A 481 8.90 -9.54 -21.47
CA TRP A 481 8.44 -10.77 -20.81
C TRP A 481 7.56 -11.64 -21.71
N ARG A 482 6.60 -11.04 -22.40
CA ARG A 482 5.70 -11.77 -23.30
C ARG A 482 6.42 -12.32 -24.52
N PHE A 483 7.41 -11.60 -25.03
CA PHE A 483 8.25 -12.07 -26.12
C PHE A 483 9.09 -13.27 -25.70
N LEU A 484 9.70 -13.25 -24.51
CA LEU A 484 10.42 -14.39 -23.96
C LEU A 484 9.52 -15.62 -23.80
N ALA A 485 8.28 -15.43 -23.37
CA ALA A 485 7.32 -16.52 -23.24
C ALA A 485 6.97 -17.16 -24.59
N ALA A 486 6.84 -16.35 -25.63
CA ALA A 486 6.37 -16.80 -26.94
C ALA A 486 7.49 -17.27 -27.89
N ARG A 487 8.63 -16.58 -27.90
CA ARG A 487 9.78 -16.82 -28.80
C ARG A 487 11.11 -16.86 -28.04
N PRO A 488 11.27 -17.74 -27.02
CA PRO A 488 12.53 -17.89 -26.30
C PRO A 488 13.68 -18.39 -27.19
N ASP A 489 13.37 -18.94 -28.37
CA ASP A 489 14.32 -19.42 -29.37
C ASP A 489 15.09 -18.30 -30.07
N LEU A 490 14.53 -17.09 -30.14
CA LEU A 490 15.10 -15.96 -30.89
C LEU A 490 16.10 -15.10 -30.10
N VAL A 491 16.29 -15.36 -28.81
CA VAL A 491 17.05 -14.46 -27.92
C VAL A 491 17.96 -15.25 -26.97
N LYS A 492 19.13 -14.68 -26.67
CA LYS A 492 20.06 -15.20 -25.66
C LYS A 492 20.09 -14.38 -24.39
N GLY A 493 19.61 -13.15 -24.44
CA GLY A 493 19.47 -12.34 -23.24
C GLY A 493 18.27 -11.41 -23.26
N ALA A 494 17.89 -10.96 -22.08
CA ALA A 494 16.89 -9.93 -21.91
C ALA A 494 17.14 -9.02 -20.72
N PHE A 495 16.70 -7.77 -20.84
CA PHE A 495 16.76 -6.81 -19.74
C PHE A 495 15.44 -6.08 -19.56
N LEU A 496 14.95 -6.03 -18.32
CA LEU A 496 13.62 -5.56 -17.98
C LEU A 496 13.74 -4.38 -17.03
N ILE A 497 13.32 -3.20 -17.47
CA ILE A 497 13.47 -1.96 -16.72
C ILE A 497 12.08 -1.53 -16.22
N ALA A 498 11.86 -1.56 -14.90
CA ALA A 498 10.56 -1.27 -14.27
C ALA A 498 9.37 -1.96 -14.99
N PRO A 499 9.42 -3.30 -15.20
CA PRO A 499 8.48 -3.98 -16.08
C PRO A 499 7.05 -3.94 -15.56
N ALA A 500 6.08 -3.69 -16.45
CA ALA A 500 4.65 -3.73 -16.15
C ALA A 500 4.05 -5.16 -16.19
N ASP A 501 4.89 -6.18 -15.97
CA ASP A 501 4.45 -7.57 -15.80
C ASP A 501 5.46 -8.38 -14.96
N ASN A 502 5.03 -9.55 -14.50
CA ASN A 502 5.86 -10.55 -13.86
C ASN A 502 5.81 -11.88 -14.64
N PRO A 503 6.93 -12.61 -14.73
CA PRO A 503 6.90 -13.97 -15.23
C PRO A 503 6.34 -14.92 -14.18
N SER A 504 5.70 -15.98 -14.64
CA SER A 504 5.34 -17.17 -13.89
C SER A 504 6.57 -18.07 -13.65
N GLU A 505 6.42 -19.03 -12.73
CA GLU A 505 7.46 -20.02 -12.47
C GLU A 505 7.72 -20.93 -13.69
N GLU A 506 6.68 -21.23 -14.48
CA GLU A 506 6.79 -22.06 -15.69
C GLU A 506 7.52 -21.33 -16.82
N GLU A 507 7.27 -20.04 -16.97
CA GLU A 507 8.00 -19.15 -17.87
C GLU A 507 9.49 -19.10 -17.49
N LEU A 508 9.83 -18.90 -16.20
CA LEU A 508 11.24 -18.88 -15.76
C LEU A 508 11.97 -20.20 -16.03
N LYS A 509 11.31 -21.35 -15.82
CA LYS A 509 11.87 -22.66 -16.18
C LYS A 509 12.12 -22.77 -17.69
N THR A 510 11.24 -22.20 -18.50
CA THR A 510 11.40 -22.17 -19.96
C THR A 510 12.59 -21.31 -20.37
N TYR A 511 12.78 -20.15 -19.73
CA TYR A 511 13.91 -19.26 -20.01
C TYR A 511 15.23 -19.90 -19.60
N GLU A 512 15.29 -20.52 -18.42
CA GLU A 512 16.47 -21.26 -17.95
C GLU A 512 16.82 -22.41 -18.90
N LYS A 513 15.83 -23.15 -19.39
CA LYS A 513 16.03 -24.25 -20.37
C LYS A 513 16.65 -23.76 -21.68
N HIS A 514 16.28 -22.55 -22.13
CA HIS A 514 16.87 -21.92 -23.31
C HIS A 514 18.20 -21.20 -23.00
N GLY A 515 18.62 -21.18 -21.73
CA GLY A 515 19.88 -20.56 -21.31
C GLY A 515 19.84 -19.04 -21.35
N ILE A 516 18.66 -18.42 -21.34
CA ILE A 516 18.51 -16.97 -21.51
C ILE A 516 19.07 -16.25 -20.29
N HIS A 517 19.95 -15.28 -20.53
CA HIS A 517 20.48 -14.40 -19.51
C HIS A 517 19.53 -13.23 -19.27
N ILE A 518 19.11 -13.00 -18.03
CA ILE A 518 18.09 -11.98 -17.74
C ILE A 518 18.62 -10.98 -16.72
N TRP A 519 18.36 -9.69 -16.92
CA TRP A 519 18.59 -8.67 -15.88
C TRP A 519 17.33 -7.82 -15.66
N VAL A 520 16.71 -7.95 -14.49
CA VAL A 520 15.59 -7.11 -14.06
C VAL A 520 16.12 -5.94 -13.22
N ILE A 521 15.77 -4.70 -13.58
CA ILE A 521 16.25 -3.47 -12.94
C ILE A 521 15.03 -2.63 -12.55
N HIS A 522 14.85 -2.35 -11.27
CA HIS A 522 13.62 -1.75 -10.76
C HIS A 522 13.88 -0.89 -9.51
N GLY A 523 13.38 0.34 -9.50
CA GLY A 523 13.33 1.19 -8.31
C GLY A 523 12.31 0.72 -7.27
N LYS A 524 12.70 0.53 -6.02
CA LYS A 524 11.76 0.13 -4.94
C LYS A 524 10.67 1.16 -4.64
N LYS A 525 10.88 2.40 -5.06
CA LYS A 525 9.99 3.55 -4.86
C LYS A 525 9.21 3.93 -6.13
N ASP A 526 9.21 3.07 -7.15
CA ASP A 526 8.53 3.28 -8.43
C ASP A 526 7.08 3.72 -8.23
N GLU A 527 6.73 4.86 -8.84
CA GLU A 527 5.42 5.51 -8.72
C GLU A 527 4.37 4.97 -9.70
N ILE A 528 4.81 4.33 -10.79
CA ILE A 528 3.95 3.94 -11.93
C ILE A 528 3.75 2.43 -11.98
N CYS A 529 4.84 1.67 -11.83
CA CYS A 529 4.85 0.21 -11.71
C CYS A 529 5.34 -0.15 -10.29
N PRO A 530 4.51 -0.03 -9.23
CA PRO A 530 5.00 -0.20 -7.87
C PRO A 530 5.76 -1.51 -7.66
N PHE A 531 6.99 -1.43 -7.12
CA PHE A 531 7.84 -2.61 -6.88
C PHE A 531 7.16 -3.69 -6.01
N GLY A 532 6.25 -3.30 -5.11
CA GLY A 532 5.47 -4.24 -4.30
C GLY A 532 4.46 -5.08 -5.10
N VAL A 533 4.12 -4.65 -6.32
CA VAL A 533 3.22 -5.34 -7.26
C VAL A 533 4.03 -6.00 -8.37
N PHE A 534 5.02 -5.28 -8.90
CA PHE A 534 5.86 -5.72 -10.02
C PHE A 534 7.29 -5.99 -9.53
N THR A 535 7.88 -7.12 -9.93
CA THR A 535 9.19 -7.63 -9.49
C THR A 535 9.26 -8.06 -8.03
N GLY A 536 8.78 -7.26 -7.06
CA GLY A 536 8.89 -7.57 -5.63
C GLY A 536 8.32 -8.94 -5.23
N PRO A 537 7.07 -9.29 -5.61
CA PRO A 537 6.47 -10.59 -5.28
C PRO A 537 7.21 -11.79 -5.87
N VAL A 538 7.89 -11.62 -7.02
CA VAL A 538 8.60 -12.69 -7.74
C VAL A 538 10.12 -12.61 -7.58
N ARG A 539 10.64 -11.64 -6.82
CA ARG A 539 12.09 -11.36 -6.70
C ARG A 539 12.88 -12.59 -6.26
N ASN A 540 12.41 -13.28 -5.23
CA ASN A 540 13.11 -14.45 -4.70
C ASN A 540 13.20 -15.58 -5.75
N MET A 541 12.17 -15.71 -6.58
CA MET A 541 12.13 -16.68 -7.67
C MET A 541 13.10 -16.30 -8.77
N LEU A 542 13.12 -15.02 -9.16
CA LEU A 542 14.08 -14.47 -10.12
C LEU A 542 15.53 -14.66 -9.65
N GLU A 543 15.87 -14.24 -8.43
CA GLU A 543 17.23 -14.37 -7.88
C GLU A 543 17.68 -15.83 -7.69
N ALA A 544 16.74 -16.78 -7.60
CA ALA A 544 17.04 -18.21 -7.55
C ALA A 544 17.20 -18.86 -8.93
N THR A 545 16.77 -18.20 -10.01
CA THR A 545 16.82 -18.73 -11.37
C THR A 545 18.21 -18.50 -11.96
N LYS A 546 18.78 -19.54 -12.60
CA LYS A 546 20.11 -19.44 -13.21
C LYS A 546 20.13 -18.37 -14.31
N ASN A 547 21.26 -17.67 -14.43
CA ASN A 547 21.50 -16.60 -15.40
C ASN A 547 20.59 -15.36 -15.23
N VAL A 548 19.84 -15.26 -14.12
CA VAL A 548 19.00 -14.10 -13.82
C VAL A 548 19.68 -13.19 -12.79
N ARG A 549 19.66 -11.88 -13.06
CA ARG A 549 20.10 -10.80 -12.18
C ARG A 549 18.90 -9.94 -11.82
N VAL A 550 18.88 -9.43 -10.58
CA VAL A 550 17.86 -8.48 -10.13
C VAL A 550 18.53 -7.33 -9.40
N SER A 551 18.40 -6.12 -9.92
CA SER A 551 18.82 -4.88 -9.25
C SER A 551 17.60 -4.13 -8.74
N ALA A 552 17.27 -4.34 -7.47
CA ALA A 552 16.22 -3.63 -6.75
C ALA A 552 16.78 -2.36 -6.10
N LEU A 553 16.76 -1.24 -6.84
CA LEU A 553 17.38 0.02 -6.47
C LEU A 553 16.60 0.68 -5.33
N GLU A 554 17.26 0.97 -4.21
CA GLU A 554 16.61 1.63 -3.07
C GLU A 554 16.08 3.03 -3.43
N THR A 555 16.80 3.73 -4.31
CA THR A 555 16.42 5.00 -4.89
C THR A 555 17.10 5.09 -6.25
N VAL A 556 16.32 5.38 -7.29
CA VAL A 556 16.81 5.62 -8.64
C VAL A 556 17.54 6.96 -8.67
N ARG A 557 18.77 6.93 -9.20
CA ARG A 557 19.69 8.05 -9.26
C ARG A 557 20.23 8.20 -10.68
N TYR A 558 20.62 9.43 -11.04
CA TYR A 558 21.46 9.68 -12.22
C TYR A 558 22.91 9.31 -11.93
N GLY A 559 23.77 9.35 -12.96
CA GLY A 559 25.19 9.00 -12.84
C GLY A 559 25.96 9.85 -11.83
N ASP A 560 25.54 11.11 -11.60
CA ASP A 560 26.08 12.00 -10.55
C ASP A 560 25.66 11.64 -9.12
N LYS A 561 24.90 10.55 -8.93
CA LYS A 561 24.25 10.14 -7.68
C LYS A 561 23.12 11.05 -7.21
N GLY A 562 22.72 12.05 -7.99
CA GLY A 562 21.51 12.83 -7.73
C GLY A 562 20.26 11.96 -7.87
N ILE A 563 19.26 12.18 -7.02
CA ILE A 563 17.98 11.46 -7.10
C ILE A 563 17.29 11.85 -8.39
N VAL A 564 16.82 10.85 -9.14
CA VAL A 564 15.97 11.10 -10.31
C VAL A 564 14.63 11.62 -9.82
N ARG A 565 14.33 12.87 -10.18
CA ARG A 565 13.00 13.46 -10.08
C ARG A 565 12.57 13.93 -11.45
N LEU A 566 11.38 13.52 -11.88
CA LEU A 566 10.81 13.93 -13.15
C LEU A 566 9.28 13.95 -13.04
N ASN A 567 8.70 15.13 -13.19
CA ASN A 567 7.26 15.28 -13.29
C ASN A 567 6.82 15.21 -14.75
N VAL A 568 6.01 14.21 -15.08
CA VAL A 568 5.46 14.03 -16.43
C VAL A 568 3.95 13.99 -16.30
N ARG A 569 3.28 14.90 -17.02
CA ARG A 569 1.81 15.05 -17.03
C ARG A 569 1.20 15.24 -15.62
N GLY A 570 1.93 15.91 -14.71
CA GLY A 570 1.46 16.20 -13.35
C GLY A 570 1.85 15.14 -12.32
N THR A 571 2.40 14.00 -12.74
CA THR A 571 2.78 12.89 -11.87
C THR A 571 4.30 12.80 -11.73
N GLU A 572 4.80 12.71 -10.50
CA GLU A 572 6.19 12.36 -10.25
C GLU A 572 6.44 10.91 -10.67
N MET A 573 7.43 10.69 -11.54
CA MET A 573 7.79 9.36 -12.05
C MET A 573 9.30 9.12 -12.04
N GLY A 574 10.07 9.90 -11.27
CA GLY A 574 11.52 9.77 -11.28
C GLY A 574 12.02 8.38 -10.85
N GLN A 575 11.31 7.72 -9.93
CA GLN A 575 11.70 6.39 -9.45
C GLN A 575 11.21 5.26 -10.35
N HIS A 576 10.32 5.55 -11.31
CA HIS A 576 9.95 4.67 -12.41
C HIS A 576 11.01 4.60 -13.54
N LEU A 577 12.03 5.46 -13.49
CA LEU A 577 13.00 5.62 -14.58
C LEU A 577 14.41 5.02 -14.30
N PRO A 578 14.56 3.74 -13.88
CA PRO A 578 15.87 3.08 -13.89
C PRO A 578 16.52 3.00 -15.28
N LEU A 579 15.82 3.38 -16.35
CA LEU A 579 16.38 3.54 -17.68
C LEU A 579 17.59 4.47 -17.68
N PHE A 580 17.61 5.51 -16.84
CA PHE A 580 18.78 6.39 -16.71
C PHE A 580 19.97 5.67 -16.06
N CYS A 581 19.73 4.70 -15.18
CA CYS A 581 20.78 3.87 -14.62
C CYS A 581 21.41 2.99 -15.71
N VAL A 582 20.59 2.41 -16.59
CA VAL A 582 21.06 1.64 -17.75
C VAL A 582 21.78 2.54 -18.76
N GLY A 583 21.26 3.73 -19.04
CA GLY A 583 21.92 4.74 -19.88
C GLY A 583 23.27 5.20 -19.32
N SER A 584 23.47 5.12 -18.00
CA SER A 584 24.76 5.30 -17.32
C SER A 584 25.56 4.00 -17.16
N ASP A 585 25.33 2.96 -17.97
CA ASP A 585 26.03 1.68 -17.89
C ASP A 585 25.87 0.91 -16.58
N MET A 586 24.90 1.26 -15.74
CA MET A 586 24.80 0.81 -14.35
C MET A 586 26.06 1.13 -13.51
N ILE A 587 26.82 2.17 -13.90
CA ILE A 587 28.01 2.69 -13.22
C ILE A 587 27.83 4.21 -13.00
N TYR A 588 28.06 4.69 -11.77
CA TYR A 588 28.06 6.12 -11.46
C TYR A 588 29.26 6.82 -12.09
N ASP A 589 29.21 8.15 -12.22
CA ASP A 589 30.26 8.97 -12.83
C ASP A 589 31.62 8.86 -12.11
N ASP A 590 31.60 8.49 -10.82
CA ASP A 590 32.79 8.24 -10.01
C ASP A 590 33.36 6.81 -10.15
N GLY A 591 32.77 5.99 -11.04
CA GLY A 591 33.18 4.62 -11.32
C GLY A 591 32.62 3.57 -10.36
N THR A 592 31.82 3.95 -9.37
CA THR A 592 31.17 2.97 -8.47
C THR A 592 29.92 2.36 -9.12
N PRO A 593 29.63 1.06 -8.93
CA PRO A 593 28.45 0.45 -9.53
C PRO A 593 27.16 0.83 -8.80
N TYR A 594 26.04 0.87 -9.54
CA TYR A 594 24.71 1.03 -8.95
C TYR A 594 24.31 -0.16 -8.07
N ASP A 595 24.78 -1.35 -8.43
CA ASP A 595 24.62 -2.58 -7.68
C ASP A 595 26.00 -3.21 -7.43
N PRO A 596 26.52 -3.19 -6.19
CA PRO A 596 27.85 -3.73 -5.88
C PRO A 596 28.06 -5.20 -6.24
N ARG A 597 26.98 -5.96 -6.50
CA ARG A 597 27.05 -7.35 -6.96
C ARG A 597 27.45 -7.47 -8.43
N TYR A 598 27.29 -6.41 -9.21
CA TYR A 598 27.52 -6.37 -10.67
C TYR A 598 28.48 -5.21 -11.02
N PRO A 599 29.74 -5.24 -10.55
CA PRO A 599 30.71 -4.16 -10.71
C PRO A 599 31.12 -3.87 -12.17
N GLU A 600 30.88 -4.80 -13.08
CA GLU A 600 31.17 -4.69 -14.51
C GLU A 600 30.15 -3.85 -15.30
N GLY A 601 29.05 -3.44 -14.65
CA GLY A 601 28.02 -2.63 -15.29
C GLY A 601 27.21 -3.39 -16.35
N PHE A 602 26.45 -2.64 -17.14
CA PHE A 602 25.55 -3.18 -18.13
C PHE A 602 26.28 -3.65 -19.39
N THR A 603 27.31 -2.93 -19.82
CA THR A 603 28.20 -3.33 -20.93
C THR A 603 28.95 -4.61 -20.60
N GLY A 604 29.42 -4.80 -19.36
CA GLY A 604 30.02 -6.05 -18.91
C GLY A 604 29.04 -7.23 -18.96
N TRP A 605 27.79 -7.01 -18.57
CA TRP A 605 26.74 -8.02 -18.75
C TRP A 605 26.46 -8.32 -20.23
N LEU A 606 26.37 -7.30 -21.09
CA LEU A 606 26.19 -7.50 -22.54
C LEU A 606 27.33 -8.32 -23.14
N ASN A 607 28.59 -8.00 -22.80
CA ASN A 607 29.76 -8.74 -23.27
C ASN A 607 29.74 -10.21 -22.83
N MET A 608 29.31 -10.47 -21.59
CA MET A 608 29.10 -11.83 -21.10
C MET A 608 28.02 -12.58 -21.90
N VAL A 609 26.89 -11.93 -22.22
CA VAL A 609 25.82 -12.53 -23.04
C VAL A 609 26.27 -12.74 -24.49
N PHE A 610 27.06 -11.82 -25.04
CA PHE A 610 27.61 -11.92 -26.39
C PHE A 610 28.83 -12.83 -26.51
N GLY A 611 29.38 -13.33 -25.40
CA GLY A 611 30.60 -14.14 -25.40
C GLY A 611 31.85 -13.36 -25.86
N ASN A 612 31.91 -12.06 -25.55
CA ASN A 612 33.06 -11.18 -25.85
C ASN A 612 34.14 -11.21 -24.75
N ASP A 613 33.86 -11.83 -23.60
CA ASP A 613 34.71 -11.87 -22.39
C ASP A 613 35.91 -12.83 -22.46
#